data_AF-A0A7M3SVK0-F1
#
_entry.id   AF-A0A7M3SVK0-F1
#
_cell.length_a   1.000
_cell.length_b   1.000
_cell.length_c   1.000
_cell.angle_alpha   90.00
_cell.angle_beta   90.00
_cell.angle_gamma   90.00
#
_symmetry.space_group_name_H-M   'P 1'
#
loop_
_entity.id
_entity.type
_entity.pdbx_description
1 polymer ?
#
loop_
_entity_poly.entity_id
_entity_poly.type
_entity_poly.pdbx_seq_one_letter_code
_entity_poly.pdbx_strand_id
1 'polypeptide(L)'
;MPEATQLIEASVKIDATPQTVWSVVSDLRRMGEWSPQCVKMFIRGDEVGVGTRTINLNRKGALAWPTTAKVVRFDKDRAIAWRVTENHTVWSYEITPDGDGVQLTERREAPGGQVTAVSATLTKWLLGGREDFEVELREGMAESLKRIKQAAEAAS
;
A
#
# COMPACT_ATOMS: atom_id res chain seq x y z
N MET A 1 5.29 22.20 -5.81
CA MET A 1 5.07 21.38 -4.60
C MET A 1 6.33 20.57 -4.35
N PRO A 2 6.59 20.03 -3.15
CA PRO A 2 7.81 19.26 -2.87
C PRO A 2 7.89 18.01 -3.76
N GLU A 3 9.09 17.74 -4.31
CA GLU A 3 9.31 16.60 -5.22
C GLU A 3 9.13 15.24 -4.51
N ALA A 4 8.98 14.14 -5.25
CA ALA A 4 8.98 12.76 -4.77
C ALA A 4 9.29 11.84 -5.95
N THR A 5 9.94 10.69 -5.71
CA THR A 5 10.11 9.68 -6.76
C THR A 5 8.74 9.31 -7.33
N GLN A 6 8.64 9.45 -8.66
CA GLN A 6 7.39 9.34 -9.39
C GLN A 6 6.77 7.94 -9.25
N LEU A 7 7.59 6.90 -9.24
CA LEU A 7 7.19 5.51 -9.12
C LEU A 7 8.17 4.75 -8.23
N ILE A 8 7.65 4.14 -7.17
CA ILE A 8 8.35 3.15 -6.36
C ILE A 8 7.56 1.86 -6.47
N GLU A 9 8.21 0.75 -6.81
CA GLU A 9 7.57 -0.55 -6.85
C GLU A 9 8.45 -1.65 -6.28
N ALA A 10 7.81 -2.69 -5.76
CA ALA A 10 8.42 -3.93 -5.32
C ALA A 10 7.55 -5.10 -5.78
N SER A 11 8.14 -6.24 -6.06
CA SER A 11 7.42 -7.44 -6.50
C SER A 11 7.88 -8.68 -5.76
N VAL A 12 6.97 -9.65 -5.59
CA VAL A 12 7.27 -10.95 -5.03
C VAL A 12 6.51 -12.04 -5.79
N LYS A 13 7.12 -13.21 -5.95
CA LYS A 13 6.42 -14.41 -6.43
C LYS A 13 5.75 -15.11 -5.27
N ILE A 14 4.50 -15.53 -5.45
CA ILE A 14 3.68 -16.22 -4.47
C ILE A 14 3.21 -17.53 -5.09
N ASP A 15 3.45 -18.64 -4.40
CA ASP A 15 3.00 -19.97 -4.82
C ASP A 15 1.54 -20.19 -4.38
N ALA A 16 0.65 -19.40 -4.96
CA ALA A 16 -0.78 -19.39 -4.65
C ALA A 16 -1.58 -18.89 -5.86
N THR A 17 -2.86 -19.27 -5.92
CA THR A 17 -3.76 -18.82 -6.99
C THR A 17 -4.04 -17.31 -6.92
N PRO A 18 -4.38 -16.64 -8.04
CA PRO A 18 -4.80 -15.24 -8.02
C PRO A 18 -5.92 -14.94 -7.03
N GLN A 19 -6.87 -15.88 -6.88
CA GLN A 19 -8.02 -15.76 -5.98
C GLN A 19 -7.58 -15.79 -4.51
N THR A 20 -6.64 -16.68 -4.15
CA THR A 20 -6.10 -16.75 -2.79
C THR A 20 -5.37 -15.45 -2.46
N VAL A 21 -4.47 -14.98 -3.34
CA VAL A 21 -3.75 -13.71 -3.12
C VAL A 21 -4.73 -12.53 -3.05
N TRP A 22 -5.73 -12.51 -3.92
CA TRP A 22 -6.77 -11.49 -3.92
C TRP A 22 -7.55 -11.44 -2.60
N SER A 23 -7.91 -12.58 -2.02
CA SER A 23 -8.61 -12.64 -0.73
C SER A 23 -7.80 -11.99 0.41
N VAL A 24 -6.48 -11.98 0.30
CA VAL A 24 -5.57 -11.35 1.26
C VAL A 24 -5.44 -9.85 0.99
N VAL A 25 -5.14 -9.45 -0.25
CA VAL A 25 -4.81 -8.05 -0.58
C VAL A 25 -6.03 -7.15 -0.78
N SER A 26 -7.20 -7.72 -1.09
CA SER A 26 -8.45 -6.94 -1.25
C SER A 26 -9.09 -6.57 0.09
N ASP A 27 -8.78 -7.30 1.17
CA ASP A 27 -9.21 -6.93 2.51
C ASP A 27 -8.25 -5.88 3.11
N LEU A 28 -8.50 -4.63 2.72
CA LEU A 28 -7.75 -3.48 3.23
C LEU A 28 -7.81 -3.35 4.76
N ARG A 29 -8.79 -3.95 5.46
CA ARG A 29 -8.87 -3.89 6.93
C ARG A 29 -7.68 -4.60 7.59
N ARG A 30 -7.10 -5.58 6.90
CA ARG A 30 -5.95 -6.38 7.32
C ARG A 30 -4.62 -5.72 7.04
N MET A 31 -4.59 -4.48 6.52
CA MET A 31 -3.35 -3.78 6.22
C MET A 31 -2.37 -3.70 7.40
N GLY A 32 -2.88 -3.71 8.64
CA GLY A 32 -2.06 -3.76 9.86
C GLY A 32 -1.28 -5.07 10.08
N GLU A 33 -1.72 -6.16 9.47
CA GLU A 33 -0.99 -7.43 9.47
C GLU A 33 0.19 -7.40 8.47
N TRP A 34 0.10 -6.56 7.43
CA TRP A 34 1.05 -6.52 6.32
C TRP A 34 2.05 -5.39 6.51
N SER A 35 1.55 -4.17 6.66
CA SER A 35 2.34 -2.95 6.62
C SER A 35 3.06 -2.69 7.95
N PRO A 36 4.38 -2.43 7.94
CA PRO A 36 5.10 -2.01 9.14
C PRO A 36 4.68 -0.61 9.61
N GLN A 37 4.18 0.24 8.71
CA GLN A 37 3.81 1.63 9.00
C GLN A 37 2.30 1.82 9.16
N CYS A 38 1.47 1.16 8.34
CA CYS A 38 0.01 1.30 8.41
C CYS A 38 -0.57 0.28 9.41
N VAL A 39 -0.77 0.71 10.65
CA VAL A 39 -1.24 -0.15 11.76
C VAL A 39 -2.70 -0.59 11.56
N LYS A 40 -3.52 0.24 10.92
CA LYS A 40 -4.94 -0.08 10.68
C LYS A 40 -5.54 0.75 9.57
N MET A 41 -6.34 0.14 8.71
CA MET A 41 -7.24 0.87 7.80
C MET A 41 -8.69 0.61 8.20
N PHE A 42 -9.41 1.69 8.48
CA PHE A 42 -10.84 1.70 8.73
C PHE A 42 -11.56 1.98 7.43
N ILE A 43 -12.35 1.02 6.96
CA ILE A 43 -13.18 1.16 5.76
C ILE A 43 -14.49 1.82 6.14
N ARG A 44 -14.89 2.88 5.42
CA ARG A 44 -16.21 3.47 5.57
C ARG A 44 -17.20 2.71 4.67
N GLY A 45 -18.03 1.89 5.30
CA GLY A 45 -19.03 1.04 4.65
C GLY A 45 -18.73 -0.45 4.83
N ASP A 46 -19.69 -1.28 4.42
CA ASP A 46 -19.62 -2.74 4.59
C ASP A 46 -18.76 -3.42 3.52
N GLU A 47 -18.74 -2.88 2.30
CA GLU A 47 -18.01 -3.44 1.15
C GLU A 47 -16.90 -2.51 0.64
N VAL A 48 -15.80 -3.12 0.20
CA VAL A 48 -14.69 -2.42 -0.46
C VAL A 48 -14.93 -2.44 -1.96
N GLY A 49 -14.94 -1.26 -2.59
CA GLY A 49 -15.07 -1.11 -4.04
C GLY A 49 -14.57 0.25 -4.50
N VAL A 50 -14.64 0.50 -5.80
CA VAL A 50 -14.27 1.82 -6.35
C VAL A 50 -15.14 2.91 -5.70
N GLY A 51 -14.50 3.94 -5.15
CA GLY A 51 -15.18 5.02 -4.45
C GLY A 51 -15.16 4.90 -2.93
N THR A 52 -14.92 3.70 -2.38
CA THR A 52 -14.86 3.47 -0.93
C THR A 52 -13.78 4.35 -0.30
N ARG A 53 -14.14 5.00 0.82
CA ARG A 53 -13.23 5.86 1.58
C ARG A 53 -12.68 5.12 2.78
N THR A 54 -11.43 5.39 3.11
CA THR A 54 -10.76 4.79 4.27
C THR A 54 -10.16 5.87 5.16
N ILE A 55 -10.04 5.55 6.45
CA ILE A 55 -9.23 6.29 7.41
C ILE A 55 -8.13 5.34 7.86
N ASN A 56 -6.88 5.73 7.71
CA ASN A 56 -5.73 4.87 7.96
C ASN A 56 -4.96 5.44 9.15
N LEU A 57 -4.56 4.60 10.10
CA LEU A 57 -3.71 4.98 11.20
C LEU A 57 -2.29 4.51 10.89
N ASN A 58 -1.38 5.45 10.68
CA ASN A 58 0.03 5.17 10.42
C ASN A 58 0.83 5.44 11.70
N ARG A 59 1.92 4.68 11.89
CA ARG A 59 2.83 4.81 13.02
C ARG A 59 4.28 4.69 12.56
N LYS A 60 5.15 5.54 13.10
CA LYS A 60 6.61 5.43 13.01
C LYS A 60 7.21 5.74 14.37
N GLY A 61 7.76 4.72 15.04
CA GLY A 61 8.26 4.84 16.41
C GLY A 61 7.17 5.32 17.40
N ALA A 62 7.41 6.45 18.05
CA ALA A 62 6.48 7.10 18.98
C ALA A 62 5.40 7.95 18.28
N LEU A 63 5.55 8.21 16.97
CA LEU A 63 4.63 9.06 16.23
C LEU A 63 3.52 8.23 15.60
N ALA A 64 2.28 8.70 15.71
CA ALA A 64 1.14 8.15 15.00
C ALA A 64 0.32 9.28 14.37
N TRP A 65 -0.16 9.07 13.14
CA TRP A 65 -0.97 10.05 12.44
C TRP A 65 -2.05 9.39 11.57
N PRO A 66 -3.26 9.97 11.51
CA PRO A 66 -4.29 9.51 10.60
C PRO A 66 -4.05 10.04 9.18
N THR A 67 -4.38 9.23 8.18
CA THR A 67 -4.54 9.64 6.77
C THR A 67 -5.89 9.18 6.24
N THR A 68 -6.34 9.74 5.13
CA THR A 68 -7.53 9.27 4.43
C THR A 68 -7.18 8.81 3.04
N ALA A 69 -7.88 7.80 2.54
CA ALA A 69 -7.73 7.37 1.16
C ALA A 69 -9.08 7.08 0.51
N LYS A 70 -9.07 7.01 -0.82
CA LYS A 70 -10.21 6.61 -1.63
C LYS A 70 -9.76 5.51 -2.59
N VAL A 71 -10.47 4.39 -2.61
CA VAL A 71 -10.26 3.34 -3.60
C VAL A 71 -10.60 3.87 -4.99
N VAL A 72 -9.66 3.75 -5.91
CA VAL A 72 -9.76 4.22 -7.30
C VAL A 72 -9.78 3.08 -8.31
N ARG A 73 -9.32 1.88 -7.93
CA ARG A 73 -9.38 0.66 -8.75
C ARG A 73 -9.71 -0.54 -7.86
N PHE A 74 -10.57 -1.43 -8.34
CA PHE A 74 -10.95 -2.66 -7.64
C PHE A 74 -11.35 -3.72 -8.69
N ASP A 75 -10.34 -4.33 -9.30
CA ASP A 75 -10.48 -5.38 -10.30
C ASP A 75 -10.25 -6.72 -9.63
N LYS A 76 -11.34 -7.49 -9.44
CA LYS A 76 -11.31 -8.79 -8.77
C LYS A 76 -10.22 -9.70 -9.36
N ASP A 77 -9.45 -10.32 -8.47
CA ASP A 77 -8.36 -11.25 -8.79
C ASP A 77 -7.19 -10.63 -9.61
N ARG A 78 -7.16 -9.31 -9.80
CA ARG A 78 -6.18 -8.63 -10.66
C ARG A 78 -5.52 -7.42 -10.02
N ALA A 79 -6.28 -6.45 -9.53
CA ALA A 79 -5.68 -5.21 -9.05
C ALA A 79 -6.58 -4.43 -8.11
N ILE A 80 -5.97 -3.80 -7.10
CA ILE A 80 -6.64 -2.84 -6.23
C ILE A 80 -5.75 -1.62 -6.09
N ALA A 81 -6.33 -0.43 -6.13
CA ALA A 81 -5.59 0.81 -5.92
C ALA A 81 -6.39 1.81 -5.10
N TRP A 82 -5.70 2.55 -4.23
CA TRP A 82 -6.28 3.64 -3.46
C TRP A 82 -5.39 4.88 -3.50
N ARG A 83 -6.04 6.03 -3.65
CA ARG A 83 -5.39 7.33 -3.61
C ARG A 83 -5.48 7.92 -2.22
N VAL A 84 -4.34 8.25 -1.64
CA VAL A 84 -4.25 8.96 -0.36
C VAL A 84 -4.59 10.43 -0.58
N THR A 85 -5.52 10.97 0.20
CA THR A 85 -6.06 12.33 0.03
C THR A 85 -4.99 13.36 0.36
N GLU A 86 -4.23 13.16 1.43
CA GLU A 86 -3.33 14.18 1.99
C GLU A 86 -2.08 14.40 1.13
N ASN A 87 -1.58 13.38 0.42
CA ASN A 87 -0.34 13.47 -0.35
C ASN A 87 -0.52 13.16 -1.85
N HIS A 88 -1.75 12.84 -2.26
CA HIS A 88 -2.13 12.46 -3.63
C HIS A 88 -1.42 11.24 -4.21
N THR A 89 -0.68 10.50 -3.40
CA THR A 89 -0.04 9.26 -3.84
C THR A 89 -1.10 8.19 -4.11
N VAL A 90 -0.86 7.40 -5.15
CA VAL A 90 -1.68 6.24 -5.48
C VAL A 90 -0.88 5.01 -5.10
N TRP A 91 -1.46 4.20 -4.23
CA TRP A 91 -0.94 2.89 -3.88
C TRP A 91 -1.74 1.83 -4.62
N SER A 92 -1.06 0.80 -5.12
CA SER A 92 -1.70 -0.29 -5.81
C SER A 92 -1.03 -1.63 -5.56
N TYR A 93 -1.85 -2.69 -5.49
CA TYR A 93 -1.43 -4.06 -5.67
C TYR A 93 -1.89 -4.56 -7.03
N GLU A 94 -1.02 -5.23 -7.76
CA GLU A 94 -1.32 -5.89 -9.02
C GLU A 94 -0.88 -7.35 -8.97
N ILE A 95 -1.78 -8.24 -9.37
CA ILE A 95 -1.60 -9.70 -9.40
C ILE A 95 -1.47 -10.09 -10.87
N THR A 96 -0.31 -10.64 -11.23
CA THR A 96 -0.03 -11.17 -12.56
C THR A 96 0.19 -12.68 -12.46
N PRO A 97 -0.57 -13.52 -13.18
CA PRO A 97 -0.31 -14.96 -13.22
C PRO A 97 1.12 -15.26 -13.71
N ASP A 98 1.82 -16.16 -13.01
CA ASP A 98 3.20 -16.59 -13.33
C ASP A 98 3.33 -18.10 -13.07
N GLY A 99 3.11 -18.90 -14.12
CA GLY A 99 3.11 -20.37 -14.02
C GLY A 99 2.00 -20.88 -13.11
N ASP A 100 2.37 -21.69 -12.11
CA ASP A 100 1.46 -22.28 -11.12
C ASP A 100 1.11 -21.31 -9.97
N GLY A 101 1.76 -20.15 -9.92
CA GLY A 101 1.54 -19.12 -8.92
C GLY A 101 1.24 -17.74 -9.51
N VAL A 102 1.54 -16.70 -8.75
CA VAL A 102 1.38 -15.31 -9.19
C VAL A 102 2.57 -14.45 -8.80
N GLN A 103 2.81 -13.40 -9.58
CA GLN A 103 3.62 -12.27 -9.18
C GLN A 103 2.70 -11.18 -8.62
N LEU A 104 2.91 -10.83 -7.35
CA LEU A 104 2.27 -9.69 -6.71
C LEU A 104 3.23 -8.50 -6.76
N THR A 105 2.76 -7.38 -7.31
CA THR A 105 3.50 -6.13 -7.37
C THR A 105 2.81 -5.06 -6.55
N GLU A 106 3.54 -4.46 -5.61
CA GLU A 106 3.13 -3.26 -4.88
C GLU A 106 3.74 -2.03 -5.56
N ARG A 107 2.93 -1.01 -5.83
CA ARG A 107 3.40 0.25 -6.41
C ARG A 107 2.89 1.44 -5.60
N ARG A 108 3.73 2.46 -5.52
CA ARG A 108 3.39 3.79 -5.04
C ARG A 108 3.77 4.80 -6.11
N GLU A 109 2.76 5.46 -6.65
CA GLU A 109 2.89 6.52 -7.64
C GLU A 109 2.66 7.88 -6.99
N ALA A 110 3.50 8.85 -7.32
CA ALA A 110 3.34 10.25 -6.98
C ALA A 110 3.07 11.05 -8.27
N PRO A 111 1.80 11.30 -8.63
CA PRO A 111 1.47 12.01 -9.88
C PRO A 111 2.18 13.36 -9.97
N GLY A 112 2.90 13.60 -11.07
CA GLY A 112 3.68 14.82 -11.28
C GLY A 112 4.97 14.93 -10.47
N GLY A 113 5.45 13.79 -9.90
CA GLY A 113 6.67 13.74 -9.10
C GLY A 113 6.58 14.61 -7.84
N GLN A 114 5.37 14.82 -7.33
CA GLN A 114 5.10 15.80 -6.28
C GLN A 114 4.18 15.21 -5.22
N VAL A 115 4.42 15.59 -3.96
CA VAL A 115 3.48 15.40 -2.85
C VAL A 115 3.05 16.76 -2.30
N THR A 116 2.03 16.81 -1.47
CA THR A 116 1.60 18.09 -0.87
C THR A 116 2.67 18.67 0.07
N ALA A 117 2.70 19.99 0.21
CA ALA A 117 3.60 20.68 1.14
C ALA A 117 3.40 20.24 2.60
N VAL A 118 2.16 19.91 2.98
CA VAL A 118 1.82 19.34 4.29
C VAL A 118 2.46 17.96 4.46
N SER A 119 2.32 17.08 3.45
CA SER A 119 2.94 15.75 3.48
C SER A 119 4.47 15.83 3.54
N ALA A 120 5.11 16.71 2.76
CA ALA A 120 6.57 16.78 2.79
C ALA A 120 7.10 17.45 4.05
N THR A 121 6.35 18.37 4.66
CA THR A 121 6.71 18.92 5.97
C THR A 121 6.64 17.84 7.04
N LEU A 122 5.60 17.00 7.03
CA LEU A 122 5.50 15.81 7.88
C LEU A 122 6.65 14.82 7.61
N THR A 123 6.93 14.46 6.35
CA THR A 123 8.05 13.57 6.01
C THR A 123 9.41 14.14 6.45
N LYS A 124 9.62 15.45 6.25
CA LYS A 124 10.88 16.15 6.60
C LYS A 124 11.10 16.24 8.11
N TRP A 125 10.06 16.50 8.90
CA TRP A 125 10.18 16.72 10.35
C TRP A 125 9.95 15.48 11.20
N LEU A 126 9.19 14.50 10.69
CA LEU A 126 8.67 13.38 11.48
C LEU A 126 9.12 12.01 10.96
N LEU A 127 9.55 11.91 9.69
CA LEU A 127 9.94 10.63 9.07
C LEU A 127 11.43 10.51 8.73
N GLY A 128 12.28 11.43 9.21
CA GLY A 128 13.75 11.31 9.14
C GLY A 128 14.42 11.92 7.90
N GLY A 129 13.66 12.53 6.98
CA GLY A 129 14.20 13.06 5.73
C GLY A 129 13.64 12.34 4.50
N ARG A 130 13.98 12.79 3.29
CA ARG A 130 13.36 12.30 2.04
C ARG A 130 14.08 11.10 1.42
N GLU A 131 15.40 11.07 1.47
CA GLU A 131 16.19 9.98 0.87
C GLU A 131 16.09 8.69 1.71
N ASP A 132 16.22 8.79 3.04
CA ASP A 132 15.96 7.67 3.95
C ASP A 132 14.52 7.14 3.83
N PHE A 133 13.55 8.03 3.56
CA PHE A 133 12.15 7.62 3.44
C PHE A 133 11.88 6.77 2.20
N GLU A 134 12.56 7.00 1.07
CA GLU A 134 12.35 6.18 -0.12
C GLU A 134 12.98 4.80 -0.02
N VAL A 135 14.15 4.69 0.63
CA VAL A 135 14.78 3.41 0.95
C VAL A 135 13.92 2.65 1.96
N GLU A 136 13.54 3.28 3.07
CA GLU A 136 12.67 2.69 4.10
C GLU A 136 11.31 2.30 3.52
N LEU A 137 10.75 3.07 2.58
CA LEU A 137 9.52 2.70 1.89
C LEU A 137 9.68 1.44 1.06
N ARG A 138 10.78 1.28 0.30
CA ARG A 138 11.04 0.06 -0.48
C ARG A 138 11.24 -1.15 0.43
N GLU A 139 11.98 -0.99 1.52
CA GLU A 139 12.16 -2.04 2.52
C GLU A 139 10.82 -2.43 3.17
N GLY A 140 10.00 -1.43 3.50
CA GLY A 140 8.65 -1.63 4.04
C GLY A 140 7.69 -2.31 3.06
N MET A 141 7.78 -2.00 1.76
CA MET A 141 7.01 -2.69 0.71
C MET A 141 7.47 -4.15 0.60
N ALA A 142 8.78 -4.42 0.60
CA ALA A 142 9.31 -5.77 0.56
C ALA A 142 8.88 -6.60 1.78
N GLU A 143 8.86 -6.00 2.97
CA GLU A 143 8.35 -6.66 4.18
C GLU A 143 6.84 -6.94 4.10
N SER A 144 6.06 -5.98 3.60
CA SER A 144 4.62 -6.13 3.40
C SER A 144 4.32 -7.29 2.43
N LEU A 145 5.00 -7.30 1.27
CA LEU A 145 4.90 -8.35 0.28
C LEU A 145 5.31 -9.72 0.82
N LYS A 146 6.35 -9.79 1.67
CA LYS A 146 6.76 -11.03 2.33
C LYS A 146 5.68 -11.57 3.26
N ARG A 147 5.05 -10.70 4.07
CA ARG A 147 3.94 -11.12 4.95
C ARG A 147 2.71 -11.56 4.17
N ILE A 148 2.38 -10.85 3.09
CA ILE A 148 1.28 -11.23 2.18
C ILE A 148 1.56 -12.58 1.54
N LYS A 149 2.78 -12.82 1.04
CA LYS A 149 3.21 -14.12 0.51
C LYS A 149 2.97 -15.23 1.51
N GLN A 150 3.48 -15.07 2.74
CA GLN A 150 3.31 -16.07 3.80
C GLN A 150 1.85 -16.35 4.12
N ALA A 151 1.02 -15.31 4.20
CA ALA A 151 -0.41 -15.45 4.47
C ALA A 151 -1.16 -16.15 3.32
N ALA A 152 -0.83 -15.83 2.06
CA ALA A 152 -1.46 -16.43 0.90
C ALA A 152 -1.05 -17.89 0.70
N GLU A 153 0.23 -18.23 0.90
CA GLU A 153 0.73 -19.60 0.78
C GLU A 153 0.21 -20.49 1.92
N ALA A 154 -0.01 -19.93 3.12
CA ALA A 154 -0.64 -20.67 4.22
C ALA A 154 -2.16 -20.91 4.04
N ALA A 155 -2.80 -20.17 3.13
CA ALA A 155 -4.22 -20.28 2.82
C ALA A 155 -4.51 -21.07 1.52
N SER A 156 -3.47 -21.58 0.87
CA SER A 156 -3.55 -22.35 -0.38
C SER A 156 -3.65 -23.85 -0.14
#